data_AF-A0A1M4TY41-F1
#
_entry.id   AF-A0A1M4TY41-F1
#
_cell.length_a   1.000
_cell.length_b   1.000
_cell.length_c   1.000
_cell.angle_alpha   90.00
_cell.angle_beta   90.00
_cell.angle_gamma   90.00
#
_symmetry.space_group_name_H-M   'P 1'
#
loop_
_entity.id
_entity.type
_entity.pdbx_description
1 polymer ?
#
loop_
_entity_poly.entity_id
_entity_poly.type
_entity_poly.pdbx_seq_one_letter_code
_entity_poly.pdbx_strand_id
1 'polypeptide(L)'
;MPAAQAPLQPATQAIDLPHKAYLLPQSVPMWPPVWWTWLIVAAIILFIIGLFVLWYRRHKKRTYRREALYAVTNTSSELSDKDCILLCHEMVRRCLISEGKTETAALPSKTLFETLDKSMPAKRQFSSLGCEFIDGPYRSQIELETEQRNTMIKNTCYWIRKHHA
;
A
#
# COMPACT_ATOMS: atom_id res chain seq x y z
N MET A 1 44.80 100.62 17.01
CA MET A 1 44.66 100.14 15.62
C MET A 1 44.63 98.61 15.66
N PRO A 2 43.92 97.91 14.77
CA PRO A 2 42.48 97.92 14.46
C PRO A 2 41.83 96.53 14.71
N ALA A 3 40.55 96.44 14.34
CA ALA A 3 39.54 95.40 14.54
C ALA A 3 39.86 93.96 14.05
N ALA A 4 39.15 92.97 14.62
CA ALA A 4 38.19 92.09 13.90
C ALA A 4 37.79 90.90 14.81
N GLN A 5 36.55 90.88 15.31
CA GLN A 5 35.43 90.05 14.85
C GLN A 5 35.50 88.56 15.27
N ALA A 6 34.51 88.16 16.08
CA ALA A 6 34.18 86.78 16.41
C ALA A 6 33.23 86.17 15.33
N PRO A 7 32.79 84.91 15.48
CA PRO A 7 33.44 83.69 15.01
C PRO A 7 32.60 82.99 13.91
N LEU A 8 33.20 82.21 13.02
CA LEU A 8 32.43 81.39 12.07
C LEU A 8 32.96 79.95 12.05
N GLN A 9 32.26 79.10 12.80
CA GLN A 9 32.31 77.65 12.65
C GLN A 9 31.97 77.32 11.19
N PRO A 10 32.79 76.53 10.46
CA PRO A 10 32.34 75.99 9.19
C PRO A 10 31.25 74.96 9.48
N ALA A 11 30.00 75.37 9.31
CA ALA A 11 28.85 74.48 9.27
C ALA A 11 29.16 73.36 8.26
N THR A 12 29.10 72.12 8.74
CA THR A 12 29.12 70.93 7.90
C THR A 12 27.97 71.05 6.91
N GLN A 13 28.26 71.52 5.70
CA GLN A 13 27.26 71.58 4.64
C GLN A 13 26.95 70.14 4.25
N ALA A 14 25.88 69.60 4.84
CA ALA A 14 25.22 68.43 4.31
C ALA A 14 24.78 68.79 2.90
N ILE A 15 25.49 68.23 1.92
CA ILE A 15 25.19 68.40 0.50
C ILE A 15 23.81 67.79 0.26
N ASP A 16 22.79 68.62 0.15
CA ASP A 16 21.43 68.20 -0.16
C ASP A 16 21.33 68.05 -1.68
N LEU A 17 21.38 66.80 -2.18
CA LEU A 17 21.27 66.52 -3.61
C LEU A 17 19.80 66.65 -4.06
N PRO A 18 19.48 67.55 -5.01
CA PRO A 18 18.10 67.85 -5.41
C PRO A 18 17.44 66.80 -6.33
N HIS A 19 18.10 65.67 -6.58
CA HIS A 19 17.56 64.58 -7.40
C HIS A 19 17.70 63.22 -6.72
N LYS A 20 16.85 62.97 -5.72
CA LYS A 20 16.55 61.62 -5.22
C LYS A 20 15.68 60.77 -6.18
N ALA A 21 15.46 61.26 -7.41
CA ALA A 21 14.47 60.71 -8.33
C ALA A 21 14.92 59.48 -9.13
N TYR A 22 16.20 59.08 -9.06
CA TYR A 22 16.74 57.95 -9.84
C TYR A 22 17.26 56.78 -8.97
N LEU A 23 16.69 56.60 -7.78
CA LEU A 23 16.77 55.29 -7.14
C LEU A 23 15.84 54.37 -7.94
N LEU A 24 16.39 53.52 -8.81
CA LEU A 24 15.62 52.42 -9.39
C LEU A 24 14.96 51.69 -8.21
N PRO A 25 13.65 51.35 -8.27
CA PRO A 25 13.02 50.62 -7.19
C PRO A 25 13.85 49.37 -6.98
N GLN A 26 14.44 49.25 -5.79
CA GLN A 26 15.12 48.03 -5.39
C GLN A 26 14.15 46.91 -5.70
N SER A 27 14.58 45.97 -6.55
CA SER A 27 13.76 44.85 -7.02
C SER A 27 12.96 44.35 -5.84
N VAL A 28 11.62 44.46 -5.90
CA VAL A 28 10.76 44.03 -4.80
C VAL A 28 11.19 42.60 -4.50
N PRO A 29 11.84 42.33 -3.35
CA PRO A 29 12.17 40.97 -3.02
C PRO A 29 10.81 40.29 -2.90
N MET A 30 10.52 39.34 -3.79
CA MET A 30 9.29 38.52 -3.75
C MET A 30 9.34 37.62 -2.51
N TRP A 31 9.23 38.24 -1.34
CA TRP A 31 9.42 37.68 -0.01
C TRP A 31 8.45 38.39 0.94
N PRO A 32 7.77 37.70 1.87
CA PRO A 32 7.62 36.26 2.00
C PRO A 32 6.46 35.77 1.14
N PRO A 33 6.47 34.50 0.72
CA PRO A 33 5.30 33.92 0.07
C PRO A 33 4.10 34.10 1.01
N VAL A 34 3.03 34.72 0.48
CA VAL A 34 1.78 35.04 1.20
C VAL A 34 1.41 33.83 2.04
N TRP A 35 1.03 33.98 3.32
CA TRP A 35 0.79 32.85 4.24
C TRP A 35 -0.10 31.71 3.68
N TRP A 36 -0.96 32.00 2.70
CA TRP A 36 -1.77 31.05 1.94
C TRP A 36 -0.96 30.08 1.05
N THR A 37 0.27 30.41 0.65
CA THR A 37 1.14 29.50 -0.10
C THR A 37 1.48 28.27 0.74
N TRP A 38 1.59 28.42 2.06
CA TRP A 38 1.77 27.27 2.96
C TRP A 38 0.54 26.37 2.98
N LEU A 39 -0.68 26.92 2.85
CA LEU A 39 -1.89 26.12 2.67
C LEU A 39 -1.86 25.34 1.35
N ILE A 40 -1.40 25.96 0.26
CA ILE A 40 -1.27 25.28 -1.04
C ILE A 40 -0.22 24.17 -0.96
N VAL A 41 0.95 24.44 -0.37
CA VAL A 41 2.01 23.44 -0.17
C VAL A 41 1.51 22.30 0.73
N ALA A 42 0.83 22.61 1.82
CA ALA A 42 0.23 21.61 2.70
C ALA A 42 -0.81 20.77 1.96
N ALA A 43 -1.68 21.39 1.15
CA ALA A 43 -2.67 20.68 0.34
C ALA A 43 -2.01 19.74 -0.69
N ILE A 44 -0.95 20.18 -1.36
CA ILE A 44 -0.18 19.36 -2.30
C ILE A 44 0.44 18.16 -1.56
N ILE A 45 1.05 18.38 -0.40
CA ILE A 45 1.62 17.31 0.42
C ILE A 45 0.53 16.30 0.81
N LEU A 46 -0.62 16.77 1.28
CA LEU A 46 -1.75 15.93 1.66
C LEU A 46 -2.30 15.14 0.47
N PHE A 47 -2.33 15.76 -0.71
CA PHE A 47 -2.75 15.11 -1.95
C PHE A 47 -1.78 14.00 -2.38
N ILE A 48 -0.46 14.26 -2.31
CA ILE A 48 0.58 13.26 -2.59
C ILE A 48 0.48 12.11 -1.59
N ILE A 49 0.32 12.40 -0.30
CA ILE A 49 0.14 11.37 0.74
C ILE A 49 -1.12 10.55 0.45
N GLY A 50 -2.23 11.20 0.11
CA GLY A 50 -3.49 10.52 -0.26
C GLY A 50 -3.32 9.59 -1.46
N LEU A 51 -2.67 10.06 -2.52
CA LEU A 51 -2.32 9.24 -3.69
C LEU A 51 -1.42 8.06 -3.30
N PHE A 52 -0.39 8.31 -2.48
CA PHE A 52 0.54 7.28 -2.05
C PHE A 52 -0.16 6.20 -1.21
N VAL A 53 -1.05 6.59 -0.30
CA VAL A 53 -1.85 5.66 0.52
C VAL A 53 -2.81 4.86 -0.36
N LEU A 54 -3.50 5.50 -1.30
CA LEU A 54 -4.41 4.80 -2.22
C LEU A 54 -3.64 3.81 -3.10
N TRP A 55 -2.51 4.24 -3.63
CA TRP A 55 -1.64 3.41 -4.46
C TRP A 55 -1.09 2.22 -3.67
N TYR A 56 -0.59 2.47 -2.47
CA TYR A 56 -0.08 1.44 -1.57
C TYR A 56 -1.16 0.43 -1.16
N ARG A 57 -2.37 0.88 -0.81
CA ARG A 57 -3.51 -0.01 -0.52
C ARG A 57 -3.87 -0.85 -1.74
N ARG A 58 -3.88 -0.25 -2.93
CA ARG A 58 -4.21 -0.94 -4.18
C ARG A 58 -3.11 -1.93 -4.62
N HIS A 59 -1.84 -1.63 -4.33
CA HIS A 59 -0.72 -2.52 -4.57
C HIS A 59 -0.69 -3.68 -3.57
N LYS A 60 -0.91 -3.43 -2.27
CA LYS A 60 -1.05 -4.49 -1.26
C LYS A 60 -2.11 -5.51 -1.66
N LYS A 61 -3.24 -5.06 -2.22
CA LYS A 61 -4.29 -5.94 -2.74
C LYS A 61 -3.84 -6.91 -3.85
N ARG A 62 -2.75 -6.60 -4.57
CA ARG A 62 -2.23 -7.47 -5.64
C ARG A 62 -1.04 -8.32 -5.19
N THR A 63 -0.27 -7.85 -4.21
CA THR A 63 0.92 -8.54 -3.71
C THR A 63 0.55 -9.81 -2.95
N TYR A 64 -0.43 -9.76 -2.04
CA TYR A 64 -0.83 -10.95 -1.25
C TYR A 64 -1.22 -12.13 -2.14
N ARG A 65 -1.91 -11.85 -3.24
CA ARG A 65 -2.35 -12.87 -4.20
C ARG A 65 -1.17 -13.52 -4.92
N ARG A 66 -0.15 -12.73 -5.26
CA ARG A 66 1.09 -13.23 -5.89
C ARG A 66 1.90 -14.09 -4.91
N GLU A 67 2.01 -13.64 -3.66
CA GLU A 67 2.70 -14.39 -2.61
C GLU A 67 2.02 -15.72 -2.31
N ALA A 68 0.69 -15.71 -2.16
CA ALA A 68 -0.08 -16.94 -1.93
C ALA A 68 0.05 -17.92 -3.11
N LEU A 69 -0.03 -17.43 -4.36
CA LEU A 69 0.18 -18.27 -5.53
C LEU A 69 1.60 -18.86 -5.57
N TYR A 70 2.61 -18.03 -5.31
CA TYR A 70 4.00 -18.48 -5.31
C TYR A 70 4.26 -19.53 -4.23
N ALA A 71 3.75 -19.31 -3.01
CA ALA A 71 3.86 -20.26 -1.91
C ALA A 71 3.23 -21.61 -2.26
N VAL A 72 1.99 -21.61 -2.78
CA VAL A 72 1.32 -22.86 -3.18
C VAL A 72 2.09 -23.56 -4.29
N THR A 73 2.58 -22.87 -5.32
CA THR A 73 3.26 -23.53 -6.45
C THR A 73 4.67 -24.01 -6.15
N ASN A 74 5.41 -23.29 -5.30
CA ASN A 74 6.84 -23.53 -5.12
C ASN A 74 7.11 -24.47 -3.93
N THR A 75 6.27 -24.40 -2.89
CA THR A 75 6.47 -25.21 -1.68
C THR A 75 5.75 -26.56 -1.79
N SER A 76 4.69 -26.69 -2.60
CA SER A 76 3.87 -27.92 -2.67
C SER A 76 4.61 -29.17 -3.16
N SER A 77 5.71 -29.01 -3.90
CA SER A 77 6.49 -30.14 -4.45
C SER A 77 7.41 -30.80 -3.41
N GLU A 78 7.84 -30.04 -2.40
CA GLU A 78 8.79 -30.51 -1.38
C GLU A 78 8.09 -30.96 -0.09
N LEU A 79 6.81 -30.60 0.07
CA LEU A 79 6.01 -30.90 1.26
C LEU A 79 5.40 -32.31 1.23
N SER A 80 5.25 -32.90 2.42
CA SER A 80 4.40 -34.07 2.64
C SER A 80 2.94 -33.78 2.24
N ASP A 81 2.15 -34.82 1.95
CA ASP A 81 0.75 -34.70 1.51
C ASP A 81 -0.07 -33.88 2.50
N LYS A 82 0.11 -34.18 3.79
CA LYS A 82 -0.54 -33.47 4.89
C LYS A 82 -0.16 -32.00 4.93
N ASP A 83 1.12 -31.68 4.82
CA ASP A 83 1.59 -30.30 4.88
C ASP A 83 1.16 -29.50 3.64
N CYS A 84 1.04 -30.16 2.49
CA CYS A 84 0.49 -29.56 1.28
C CYS A 84 -0.99 -29.19 1.44
N ILE A 85 -1.81 -30.06 2.06
CA ILE A 85 -3.21 -29.76 2.40
C ILE A 85 -3.29 -28.57 3.36
N LEU A 86 -2.49 -28.59 4.44
CA LEU A 86 -2.44 -27.51 5.43
C LEU A 86 -2.05 -26.18 4.78
N LEU A 87 -1.04 -26.18 3.91
CA LEU A 87 -0.63 -25.00 3.15
C LEU A 87 -1.78 -24.47 2.29
N CYS A 88 -2.49 -25.35 1.56
CA CYS A 88 -3.64 -24.92 0.75
C CYS A 88 -4.73 -24.28 1.61
N HIS A 89 -5.10 -24.91 2.74
CA HIS A 89 -6.08 -24.39 3.68
C HIS A 89 -5.66 -23.04 4.27
N GLU A 90 -4.40 -22.91 4.65
CA GLU A 90 -3.86 -21.69 5.22
C GLU A 90 -3.84 -20.56 4.19
N MET A 91 -3.37 -20.81 2.97
CA MET A 91 -3.31 -19.79 1.92
C MET A 91 -4.69 -19.26 1.56
N VAL A 92 -5.70 -20.15 1.48
CA VAL A 92 -7.10 -19.75 1.28
C VAL A 92 -7.58 -18.84 2.41
N ARG A 93 -7.34 -19.20 3.67
CA ARG A 93 -7.72 -18.37 4.82
C ARG A 93 -6.99 -17.03 4.85
N ARG A 94 -5.68 -17.01 4.61
CA ARG A 94 -4.88 -15.78 4.53
C ARG A 94 -5.38 -14.85 3.42
N CYS A 95 -5.78 -15.39 2.28
CA CYS A 95 -6.41 -14.62 1.20
C CYS A 95 -7.73 -13.99 1.66
N LEU A 96 -8.62 -14.75 2.30
CA LEU A 96 -9.89 -14.21 2.83
C LEU A 96 -9.70 -13.12 3.88
N ILE A 97 -8.76 -13.30 4.81
CA ILE A 97 -8.42 -12.30 5.83
C ILE A 97 -7.90 -11.02 5.17
N SER A 98 -7.03 -11.16 4.16
CA SER A 98 -6.49 -10.02 3.41
C SER A 98 -7.55 -9.24 2.63
N GLU A 99 -8.65 -9.90 2.26
CA GLU A 99 -9.83 -9.27 1.65
C GLU A 99 -10.80 -8.63 2.66
N GLY A 100 -10.57 -8.82 3.97
CA GLY A 100 -11.48 -8.37 5.02
C GLY A 100 -12.68 -9.31 5.24
N LYS A 101 -12.66 -10.53 4.67
CA LYS A 101 -13.67 -11.58 4.89
C LYS A 101 -13.27 -12.46 6.09
N THR A 102 -12.96 -11.83 7.22
CA THR A 102 -12.50 -12.51 8.44
C THR A 102 -13.53 -13.49 8.99
N GLU A 103 -14.82 -13.14 8.93
CA GLU A 103 -15.93 -14.01 9.34
C GLU A 103 -15.93 -15.31 8.53
N THR A 104 -15.75 -15.22 7.21
CA THR A 104 -15.67 -16.39 6.34
C THR A 104 -14.42 -17.21 6.65
N ALA A 105 -13.27 -16.57 6.86
CA ALA A 105 -12.01 -17.26 7.17
C ALA A 105 -12.03 -18.01 8.51
N ALA A 106 -12.83 -17.53 9.47
CA ALA A 106 -13.01 -18.14 10.78
C ALA A 106 -13.92 -19.38 10.76
N LEU A 107 -14.62 -19.64 9.65
CA LEU A 107 -15.48 -20.81 9.52
C LEU A 107 -14.68 -22.13 9.62
N PRO A 108 -15.29 -23.19 10.19
CA PRO A 108 -14.76 -24.55 10.10
C PRO A 108 -14.44 -24.95 8.66
N SER A 109 -13.37 -25.74 8.44
CA SER A 109 -12.88 -26.11 7.10
C SER A 109 -14.00 -26.61 6.18
N LYS A 110 -14.87 -27.50 6.67
CA LYS A 110 -16.00 -28.02 5.89
C LYS A 110 -16.92 -26.91 5.38
N THR A 111 -17.45 -26.10 6.29
CA THR A 111 -18.36 -24.99 5.95
C THR A 111 -17.67 -23.91 5.12
N LEU A 112 -16.38 -23.68 5.35
CA LEU A 112 -15.57 -22.76 4.57
C LEU A 112 -15.57 -23.20 3.10
N PHE A 113 -15.10 -24.41 2.80
CA PHE A 113 -14.98 -24.87 1.42
C PHE A 113 -16.33 -25.04 0.72
N GLU A 114 -17.39 -25.45 1.45
CA GLU A 114 -18.76 -25.45 0.93
C GLU A 114 -19.21 -24.04 0.49
N THR A 115 -18.85 -22.99 1.24
CA THR A 115 -19.15 -21.61 0.82
C THR A 115 -18.32 -21.17 -0.37
N LEU A 116 -17.05 -21.56 -0.46
CA LEU A 116 -16.17 -21.25 -1.59
C LEU A 116 -16.66 -21.91 -2.88
N ASP A 117 -17.17 -23.15 -2.78
CA ASP A 117 -17.66 -23.92 -3.91
C ASP A 117 -18.86 -23.29 -4.62
N LYS A 118 -19.65 -22.47 -3.91
CA LYS A 118 -20.75 -21.68 -4.51
C LYS A 118 -20.24 -20.66 -5.53
N SER A 119 -19.01 -20.18 -5.38
CA SER A 119 -18.38 -19.20 -6.28
C SER A 119 -17.59 -19.83 -7.43
N MET A 120 -17.49 -21.16 -7.44
CA MET A 120 -16.65 -21.91 -8.37
C MET A 120 -17.47 -22.76 -9.35
N PRO A 121 -16.94 -23.01 -10.57
CA PRO A 121 -17.55 -23.95 -11.50
C PRO A 121 -17.42 -25.39 -10.97
N ALA A 122 -18.42 -26.23 -11.24
CA ALA A 122 -18.52 -27.62 -10.74
C ALA A 122 -17.23 -28.45 -10.92
N LYS A 123 -16.52 -28.27 -12.04
CA LYS A 123 -15.27 -29.00 -12.34
C LYS A 123 -14.07 -28.62 -11.44
N ARG A 124 -14.15 -27.50 -10.71
CA ARG A 124 -13.04 -26.97 -9.90
C ARG A 124 -13.43 -26.77 -8.43
N GLN A 125 -14.53 -27.39 -8.01
CA GLN A 125 -14.98 -27.35 -6.62
C GLN A 125 -14.03 -28.14 -5.72
N PHE A 126 -13.85 -27.68 -4.48
CA PHE A 126 -13.12 -28.41 -3.45
C PHE A 126 -13.86 -29.67 -3.02
N SER A 127 -15.20 -29.69 -3.12
CA SER A 127 -16.01 -30.88 -2.86
C SER A 127 -15.63 -32.07 -3.76
N SER A 128 -15.10 -31.85 -4.97
CA SER A 128 -14.66 -32.94 -5.85
C SER A 128 -13.36 -33.60 -5.41
N LEU A 129 -12.62 -33.00 -4.47
CA LEU A 129 -11.39 -33.57 -3.90
C LEU A 129 -11.69 -34.61 -2.81
N GLY A 130 -12.95 -34.73 -2.37
CA GLY A 130 -13.38 -35.69 -1.37
C GLY A 130 -13.03 -35.31 0.08
N CYS A 131 -13.37 -36.21 1.00
CA CYS A 131 -13.20 -35.99 2.44
C CYS A 131 -11.73 -35.91 2.87
N GLU A 132 -10.82 -36.49 2.09
CA GLU A 132 -9.37 -36.49 2.37
C GLU A 132 -8.79 -35.07 2.42
N PHE A 133 -9.32 -34.15 1.60
CA PHE A 133 -8.90 -32.75 1.64
C PHE A 133 -9.46 -32.02 2.87
N ILE A 134 -10.77 -32.18 3.15
CA ILE A 134 -11.46 -31.45 4.22
C ILE A 134 -11.02 -31.94 5.61
N ASP A 135 -10.96 -33.25 5.80
CA ASP A 135 -10.55 -33.91 7.03
C ASP A 135 -9.04 -34.10 7.11
N GLY A 136 -8.35 -33.76 6.03
CA GLY A 136 -6.92 -33.90 5.85
C GLY A 136 -6.09 -33.41 7.04
N PRO A 137 -6.33 -32.18 7.52
CA PRO A 137 -5.65 -31.62 8.69
C PRO A 137 -5.78 -32.45 9.97
N TYR A 138 -6.89 -33.20 10.12
CA TYR A 138 -7.24 -33.91 11.35
C TYR A 138 -6.79 -35.37 11.38
N ARG A 139 -6.32 -35.93 10.26
CA ARG A 139 -5.80 -37.31 10.22
C ARG A 139 -4.32 -37.35 10.55
N SER A 140 -3.88 -38.45 11.16
CA SER A 140 -2.49 -38.69 11.53
C SER A 140 -1.61 -38.92 10.29
N GLN A 141 -2.06 -39.75 9.36
CA GLN A 141 -1.35 -40.10 8.12
C GLN A 141 -2.32 -40.05 6.94
N ILE A 142 -1.90 -39.37 5.87
CA ILE A 142 -2.62 -39.25 4.60
C ILE A 142 -1.61 -39.46 3.50
N GLU A 143 -1.99 -40.30 2.55
CA GLU A 143 -1.30 -40.47 1.29
C GLU A 143 -2.29 -40.04 0.21
N LEU A 144 -1.95 -39.01 -0.54
CA LEU A 144 -2.74 -38.54 -1.68
C LEU A 144 -2.18 -39.17 -2.94
N GLU A 145 -3.06 -39.57 -3.85
CA GLU A 145 -2.63 -39.90 -5.20
C GLU A 145 -2.05 -38.63 -5.85
N THR A 146 -0.98 -38.80 -6.64
CA THR A 146 -0.32 -37.70 -7.37
C THR A 146 -1.31 -36.87 -8.18
N GLU A 147 -2.35 -37.50 -8.76
CA GLU A 147 -3.38 -36.80 -9.52
C GLU A 147 -4.30 -35.96 -8.61
N GLN A 148 -4.70 -36.48 -7.45
CA GLN A 148 -5.49 -35.76 -6.44
C GLN A 148 -4.72 -34.56 -5.90
N ARG A 149 -3.43 -34.74 -5.53
CA ARG A 149 -2.55 -33.66 -5.07
C ARG A 149 -2.45 -32.54 -6.11
N ASN A 150 -2.22 -32.89 -7.37
CA ASN A 150 -2.14 -31.90 -8.45
C ASN A 150 -3.47 -31.17 -8.68
N THR A 151 -4.58 -31.88 -8.58
CA THR A 151 -5.93 -31.30 -8.73
C THR A 151 -6.24 -30.33 -7.59
N MET A 152 -5.88 -30.69 -6.36
CA MET A 152 -5.98 -29.82 -5.18
C MET A 152 -5.21 -28.51 -5.38
N ILE A 153 -3.94 -28.60 -5.76
CA ILE A 153 -3.09 -27.43 -6.01
C ILE A 153 -3.68 -26.56 -7.13
N LYS A 154 -4.14 -27.16 -8.22
CA LYS A 154 -4.77 -26.45 -9.34
C LYS A 154 -6.05 -25.73 -8.94
N ASN A 155 -6.92 -26.38 -8.15
CA ASN A 155 -8.17 -25.79 -7.68
C ASN A 155 -7.90 -24.62 -6.74
N THR A 156 -6.98 -24.78 -5.78
CA THR A 156 -6.52 -23.71 -4.88
C THR A 156 -5.96 -22.53 -5.67
N CYS A 157 -5.05 -22.77 -6.62
CA CYS A 157 -4.48 -21.72 -7.46
C CYS A 157 -5.55 -21.02 -8.32
N TYR A 158 -6.52 -21.77 -8.85
CA TYR A 158 -7.61 -21.20 -9.62
C TYR A 158 -8.48 -20.28 -8.76
N TRP A 159 -8.86 -20.74 -7.57
CA TRP A 159 -9.63 -19.94 -6.63
C TRP A 159 -8.86 -18.67 -6.24
N ILE A 160 -7.58 -18.78 -5.87
CA ILE A 160 -6.74 -17.61 -5.54
C ILE A 160 -6.66 -16.63 -6.73
N ARG A 161 -6.67 -17.08 -7.98
CA ARG A 161 -6.69 -16.17 -9.14
C ARG A 161 -8.04 -15.50 -9.36
N LYS A 162 -9.15 -16.24 -9.17
CA LYS A 162 -10.49 -15.82 -9.56
C LYS A 162 -11.30 -15.18 -8.43
N HIS A 163 -10.99 -15.45 -7.17
CA HIS A 163 -11.64 -14.76 -6.06
C HIS A 163 -11.41 -13.25 -6.19
N HIS A 164 -12.50 -12.49 -6.09
CA HIS A 164 -12.51 -11.06 -6.28
C HIS A 164 -12.51 -10.35 -4.91
N ALA A 165 -11.62 -9.35 -4.80
CA ALA A 165 -11.39 -8.42 -3.68
C ALA A 165 -11.89 -6.98 -3.94
#